data_AF-A0A7S2MQS0-F1
#
_entry.id   AF-A0A7S2MQS0-F1
#
_cell.length_a   1.000
_cell.length_b   1.000
_cell.length_c   1.000
_cell.angle_alpha   90.00
_cell.angle_beta   90.00
_cell.angle_gamma   90.00
#
_symmetry.space_group_name_H-M   'P 1'
#
loop_
_entity.id
_entity.type
_entity.pdbx_description
1 polymer ?
#
loop_
_entity_poly.entity_id
_entity_poly.type
_entity_poly.pdbx_seq_one_letter_code
_entity_poly.pdbx_strand_id
1 'polypeptide(L)'
;TLDMVTEQTHVEVIIEVIDITFLAIFTLELLVYFAALGGIGLLSDGWLVFDFVIISSNWFALLVLSTIKLNSLPMLRALRILRLFRLVGKVHIMRCVAVAFLSLIPRMGAIAGLLLLFMYIFAVIFTSMFKTLYEEGYTSKDYFSRIDLSLFTLMQIMTTDGWADIAREVMVVYPWSWLGFVSYVTVSVFILVNL
;
A
#
# COMPACT_ATOMS: atom_id res chain seq x y z
N THR A 1 -21.11 1.13 15.72
CA THR A 1 -20.37 2.06 16.61
C THR A 1 -19.87 3.31 15.91
N LEU A 2 -19.92 3.40 14.56
CA LEU A 2 -19.71 4.66 13.81
C LEU A 2 -21.03 5.32 13.36
N ASP A 3 -22.17 4.94 13.92
CA ASP A 3 -23.48 5.54 13.60
C ASP A 3 -23.80 6.78 14.45
N MET A 4 -22.90 7.17 15.37
CA MET A 4 -23.03 8.40 16.17
C MET A 4 -22.51 9.66 15.45
N VAL A 5 -22.03 9.56 14.20
CA VAL A 5 -21.43 10.69 13.48
C VAL A 5 -22.43 11.40 12.54
N THR A 6 -23.58 10.78 12.25
CA THR A 6 -24.56 11.29 11.28
C THR A 6 -25.43 12.46 11.77
N GLU A 7 -25.28 12.93 13.01
CA GLU A 7 -26.23 13.89 13.62
C GLU A 7 -25.68 15.31 13.86
N GLN A 8 -24.42 15.61 13.48
CA GLN A 8 -23.87 16.96 13.63
C GLN A 8 -23.33 17.52 12.31
N THR A 9 -24.25 17.91 11.43
CA THR A 9 -23.97 18.73 10.23
C THR A 9 -23.11 19.96 10.54
N HIS A 10 -23.26 20.53 11.74
CA HIS A 10 -22.43 21.64 12.22
C HIS A 10 -20.95 21.28 12.36
N VAL A 11 -20.62 20.06 12.84
CA VAL A 11 -19.23 19.62 13.02
C VAL A 11 -18.57 19.38 11.67
N GLU A 12 -19.29 18.79 10.71
CA GLU A 12 -18.77 18.58 9.35
C GLU A 12 -18.42 19.91 8.66
N VAL A 13 -19.30 20.91 8.77
CA VAL A 13 -19.05 22.24 8.20
C VAL A 13 -17.85 22.91 8.88
N ILE A 14 -17.72 22.81 10.20
CA ILE A 14 -16.57 23.38 10.93
C ILE A 14 -15.26 22.72 10.48
N ILE A 15 -15.24 21.39 10.35
CA ILE A 15 -14.06 20.65 9.90
C ILE A 15 -13.70 21.05 8.46
N GLU A 16 -14.68 21.19 7.57
CA GLU A 16 -14.44 21.61 6.19
C GLU A 16 -13.85 23.02 6.09
N VAL A 17 -14.38 23.97 6.86
CA VAL A 17 -13.84 25.35 6.90
C VAL A 17 -12.41 25.38 7.42
N ILE A 18 -12.12 24.61 8.47
CA ILE A 18 -10.77 24.49 9.03
C ILE A 18 -9.81 23.89 7.99
N ASP A 19 -10.23 22.83 7.29
CA ASP A 19 -9.41 22.16 6.29
C ASP A 19 -9.08 23.07 5.09
N ILE A 20 -10.04 23.83 4.61
CA ILE A 20 -9.84 24.82 3.53
C ILE A 20 -8.90 25.93 3.99
N THR A 21 -9.06 26.40 5.23
CA THR A 21 -8.20 27.44 5.81
C THR A 21 -6.75 26.97 5.91
N PHE A 22 -6.51 25.77 6.45
CA PHE A 22 -5.17 25.18 6.50
C PHE A 22 -4.59 24.95 5.10
N LEU A 23 -5.39 24.46 4.15
CA LEU A 23 -4.96 24.31 2.77
C LEU A 23 -4.49 25.64 2.16
N ALA A 24 -5.23 26.73 2.38
CA ALA A 24 -4.87 28.05 1.89
C ALA A 24 -3.54 28.55 2.52
N ILE A 25 -3.40 28.41 3.84
CA ILE A 25 -2.17 28.79 4.56
C ILE A 25 -0.96 28.00 4.04
N PHE A 26 -1.08 26.68 3.91
CA PHE A 26 0.01 25.84 3.41
C PHE A 26 0.35 26.11 1.94
N THR A 27 -0.66 26.43 1.13
CA THR A 27 -0.44 26.83 -0.27
C THR A 27 0.37 28.13 -0.33
N LEU A 28 0.04 29.11 0.53
CA LEU A 28 0.79 30.36 0.61
C LEU A 28 2.22 30.14 1.11
N GLU A 29 2.41 29.37 2.18
CA GLU A 29 3.73 29.00 2.69
C GLU A 29 4.59 28.38 1.59
N LEU A 30 4.04 27.43 0.83
CA LEU A 30 4.74 26.77 -0.27
C LEU A 30 5.09 27.74 -1.42
N LEU A 31 4.19 28.67 -1.75
CA LEU A 31 4.45 29.71 -2.76
C LEU A 31 5.59 30.65 -2.34
N VAL A 32 5.67 30.99 -1.05
CA VAL A 32 6.78 31.78 -0.50
C VAL A 32 8.09 31.02 -0.64
N TYR A 33 8.12 29.74 -0.29
CA TYR A 33 9.30 28.89 -0.50
C TYR A 33 9.69 28.78 -1.98
N PHE A 34 8.70 28.59 -2.86
CA PHE A 34 8.92 28.52 -4.29
C PHE A 34 9.53 29.81 -4.85
N ALA A 35 9.07 30.97 -4.40
CA ALA A 35 9.61 32.27 -4.78
C ALA A 35 11.03 32.51 -4.22
N ALA A 36 11.32 32.04 -3.00
CA ALA A 36 12.60 32.24 -2.34
C ALA A 36 13.73 31.33 -2.88
N LEU A 37 13.42 30.07 -3.19
CA LEU A 37 14.41 29.06 -3.60
C LEU A 37 14.55 28.95 -5.14
N GLY A 38 13.61 29.52 -5.89
CA GLY A 38 13.42 29.23 -7.31
C GLY A 38 12.93 27.79 -7.51
N GLY A 39 12.10 27.54 -8.52
CA GLY A 39 11.43 26.24 -8.69
C GLY A 39 12.35 25.01 -8.71
N ILE A 40 13.64 25.18 -9.03
CA ILE A 40 14.65 24.11 -8.99
C ILE A 40 15.12 23.84 -7.55
N GLY A 41 15.22 24.86 -6.70
CA GLY A 41 15.56 24.70 -5.29
C GLY A 41 14.47 23.95 -4.51
N LEU A 42 13.22 23.98 -4.98
CA LEU A 42 12.13 23.19 -4.40
C LEU A 42 12.35 21.67 -4.52
N LEU A 43 12.99 21.22 -5.61
CA LEU A 43 13.27 19.80 -5.85
C LEU A 43 14.46 19.26 -5.04
N SER A 44 15.22 20.13 -4.37
CA SER A 44 16.38 19.74 -3.56
C SER A 44 15.97 19.18 -2.19
N ASP A 45 14.84 19.64 -1.64
CA ASP A 45 14.32 19.18 -0.35
C ASP A 45 13.14 18.21 -0.56
N GLY A 46 13.35 16.92 -0.25
CA GLY A 46 12.33 15.89 -0.37
C GLY A 46 11.07 16.14 0.47
N TRP A 47 11.19 16.88 1.58
CA TRP A 47 10.03 17.24 2.41
C TRP A 47 9.18 18.33 1.76
N LEU A 48 9.80 19.26 1.07
CA LEU A 48 9.10 20.32 0.35
C LEU A 48 8.39 19.76 -0.89
N VAL A 49 9.01 18.78 -1.57
CA VAL A 49 8.36 18.01 -2.65
C VAL A 49 7.16 17.23 -2.12
N PHE A 50 7.30 16.55 -0.98
CA PHE A 50 6.20 15.84 -0.33
C PHE A 50 5.02 16.77 0.01
N ASP A 51 5.31 17.94 0.59
CA ASP A 51 4.29 18.95 0.91
C ASP A 51 3.60 19.46 -0.37
N PHE A 52 4.34 19.70 -1.47
CA PHE A 52 3.78 20.08 -2.78
C PHE A 52 2.83 19.00 -3.35
N VAL A 53 3.21 17.72 -3.31
CA VAL A 53 2.37 16.61 -3.79
C VAL A 53 1.06 16.54 -3.00
N ILE A 54 1.09 16.73 -1.68
CA ILE A 54 -0.12 16.71 -0.88
C ILE A 54 -1.01 17.92 -1.16
N ILE A 55 -0.43 19.12 -1.29
CA ILE A 55 -1.20 20.34 -1.57
C ILE A 55 -1.88 20.24 -2.94
N SER A 56 -1.14 19.80 -3.96
CA SER A 56 -1.68 19.59 -5.32
C SER A 56 -2.77 18.51 -5.38
N SER A 57 -2.61 17.38 -4.68
CA SER A 57 -3.64 16.33 -4.65
C SER A 57 -4.94 16.81 -3.98
N ASN A 58 -4.85 17.69 -2.99
CA ASN A 58 -6.03 18.25 -2.32
C ASN A 58 -6.75 19.29 -3.18
N TRP A 59 -6.02 20.16 -3.87
CA TRP A 59 -6.61 21.08 -4.85
C TRP A 59 -7.28 20.31 -5.99
N PHE A 60 -6.63 19.26 -6.50
CA PHE A 60 -7.22 18.38 -7.50
C PHE A 60 -8.51 17.73 -7.00
N ALA A 61 -8.51 17.20 -5.77
CA ALA A 61 -9.71 16.59 -5.18
C ALA A 61 -10.86 17.61 -5.04
N LEU A 62 -10.59 18.85 -4.61
CA LEU A 62 -11.60 19.91 -4.49
C LEU A 62 -12.16 20.34 -5.86
N LEU A 63 -11.29 20.53 -6.85
CA LEU A 63 -11.69 20.93 -8.20
C LEU A 63 -12.52 19.85 -8.90
N VAL A 64 -12.16 18.58 -8.75
CA VAL A 64 -12.91 17.47 -9.34
C VAL A 64 -14.27 17.31 -8.67
N LEU A 65 -14.36 17.48 -7.35
CA LEU A 65 -15.64 17.41 -6.63
C LEU A 65 -16.60 18.55 -7.00
N SER A 66 -16.07 19.74 -7.29
CA SER A 66 -16.89 20.92 -7.61
C SER A 66 -17.36 20.94 -9.06
N THR A 67 -16.57 20.41 -9.98
CA THR A 67 -16.86 20.43 -11.42
C THR A 67 -17.64 19.22 -11.91
N ILE A 68 -17.44 18.05 -11.30
CA ILE A 68 -18.08 16.82 -11.73
C ILE A 68 -18.89 16.24 -10.58
N LYS A 69 -20.19 16.00 -10.79
CA LYS A 69 -21.06 15.21 -9.89
C LYS A 69 -20.64 13.72 -9.88
N LEU A 70 -19.35 13.41 -9.88
CA LEU A 70 -18.77 12.09 -9.66
C LEU A 70 -18.76 11.80 -8.15
N ASN A 71 -19.94 11.77 -7.54
CA ASN A 71 -20.11 11.30 -6.16
C ASN A 71 -19.83 9.78 -6.01
N SER A 72 -19.49 9.12 -7.12
CA SER A 72 -19.39 7.67 -7.30
C SER A 72 -17.96 7.13 -7.41
N LEU A 73 -16.91 7.93 -7.23
CA LEU A 73 -15.52 7.43 -7.23
C LEU A 73 -14.98 7.29 -5.78
N PRO A 74 -14.92 6.06 -5.24
CA PRO A 74 -14.34 5.80 -3.91
C PRO A 74 -12.90 6.32 -3.77
N MET A 75 -12.15 6.33 -4.87
CA MET A 75 -10.76 6.79 -4.90
C MET A 75 -10.62 8.27 -4.51
N LEU A 76 -11.56 9.13 -4.91
CA LEU A 76 -11.57 10.55 -4.53
C LEU A 76 -11.85 10.75 -3.03
N ARG A 77 -12.58 9.81 -2.41
CA ARG A 77 -12.80 9.80 -0.95
C ARG A 77 -11.51 9.40 -0.23
N ALA A 78 -10.75 8.44 -0.77
CA ALA A 78 -9.46 8.04 -0.22
C ALA A 78 -8.41 9.18 -0.27
N LEU A 79 -8.44 10.06 -1.28
CA LEU A 79 -7.58 11.24 -1.33
C LEU A 79 -7.77 12.18 -0.13
N ARG A 80 -8.95 12.16 0.52
CA ARG A 80 -9.17 12.95 1.75
C ARG A 80 -8.26 12.47 2.88
N ILE A 81 -7.93 11.18 2.95
CA ILE A 81 -7.03 10.61 3.96
C ILE A 81 -5.60 11.18 3.79
N LEU A 82 -5.20 11.55 2.57
CA LEU A 82 -3.89 12.18 2.33
C LEU A 82 -3.70 13.50 3.10
N ARG A 83 -4.78 14.20 3.46
CA ARG A 83 -4.67 15.43 4.27
C ARG A 83 -4.13 15.15 5.68
N LEU A 84 -4.38 13.96 6.22
CA LEU A 84 -3.83 13.53 7.51
C LEU A 84 -2.30 13.37 7.45
N PHE A 85 -1.75 13.02 6.28
CA PHE A 85 -0.31 12.90 6.08
C PHE A 85 0.44 14.23 6.10
N ARG A 86 -0.26 15.39 6.00
CA ARG A 86 0.36 16.73 6.16
C ARG A 86 1.05 16.90 7.51
N LEU A 87 0.51 16.24 8.55
CA LEU A 87 1.07 16.26 9.90
C LEU A 87 2.44 15.59 9.96
N VAL A 88 2.71 14.60 9.10
CA VAL A 88 3.99 13.88 9.07
C VAL A 88 5.13 14.83 8.67
N GLY A 89 4.88 15.72 7.70
CA GLY A 89 5.82 16.77 7.35
C GLY A 89 5.95 17.84 8.44
N LYS A 90 4.85 18.31 9.03
CA LYS A 90 4.95 19.45 9.96
C LYS A 90 5.49 19.10 11.35
N VAL A 91 5.30 17.86 11.81
CA VAL A 91 5.76 17.42 13.13
C VAL A 91 7.19 16.88 13.03
N HIS A 92 8.14 17.59 13.64
CA HIS A 92 9.57 17.22 13.63
C HIS A 92 9.83 15.77 14.07
N ILE A 93 9.13 15.30 15.11
CA ILE A 93 9.22 13.92 15.59
C ILE A 93 8.78 12.92 14.53
N MET A 94 7.67 13.20 13.83
CA MET A 94 7.16 12.32 12.75
C MET A 94 8.11 12.29 11.55
N ARG A 95 8.69 13.44 11.18
CA ARG A 95 9.75 13.50 10.16
C ARG A 95 10.94 12.64 10.57
N CYS A 96 11.43 12.78 11.80
CA CYS A 96 12.56 12.01 12.30
C CYS A 96 12.29 10.50 12.23
N VAL A 97 11.12 10.06 12.68
CA VAL A 97 10.69 8.66 12.61
C VAL A 97 10.61 8.18 11.16
N ALA A 98 9.99 8.95 10.27
CA ALA A 98 9.88 8.61 8.85
C ALA A 98 11.26 8.51 8.17
N VAL A 99 12.17 9.47 8.41
CA VAL A 99 13.56 9.37 7.90
C VAL A 99 14.27 8.15 8.46
N ALA A 100 14.11 7.87 9.76
CA ALA A 100 14.71 6.70 10.38
C ALA A 100 14.22 5.42 9.68
N PHE A 101 12.91 5.25 9.48
CA PHE A 101 12.36 4.12 8.72
C PHE A 101 12.85 4.07 7.28
N LEU A 102 12.79 5.17 6.54
CA LEU A 102 13.26 5.22 5.15
C LEU A 102 14.75 4.93 5.03
N SER A 103 15.55 5.26 6.05
CA SER A 103 16.97 4.92 6.09
C SER A 103 17.23 3.41 6.29
N LEU A 104 16.25 2.65 6.79
CA LEU A 104 16.34 1.19 6.93
C LEU A 104 16.06 0.48 5.60
N ILE A 105 15.21 1.05 4.74
CA ILE A 105 14.80 0.42 3.48
C ILE A 105 16.00 0.03 2.59
N PRO A 106 17.01 0.88 2.32
CA PRO A 106 18.15 0.49 1.50
C PRO A 106 18.97 -0.66 2.10
N ARG A 107 19.03 -0.74 3.44
CA ARG A 107 19.76 -1.80 4.14
C ARG A 107 19.05 -3.14 4.03
N MET A 108 17.72 -3.13 4.09
CA MET A 108 16.88 -4.34 3.99
C MET A 108 16.56 -4.72 2.54
N GLY A 109 16.77 -3.79 1.59
CA GLY A 109 16.35 -3.93 0.20
C GLY A 109 16.96 -5.13 -0.53
N ALA A 110 18.20 -5.49 -0.22
CA ALA A 110 18.84 -6.68 -0.83
C ALA A 110 18.14 -7.99 -0.42
N ILE A 111 17.80 -8.12 0.86
CA ILE A 111 17.13 -9.31 1.41
C ILE A 111 15.67 -9.34 0.95
N ALA A 112 14.98 -8.19 0.94
CA ALA A 112 13.64 -8.07 0.38
C ALA A 112 13.62 -8.43 -1.12
N GLY A 113 14.61 -8.00 -1.89
CA GLY A 113 14.76 -8.38 -3.31
C GLY A 113 14.98 -9.88 -3.50
N LEU A 114 15.82 -10.50 -2.66
CA LEU A 114 16.00 -11.96 -2.64
C LEU A 114 14.69 -12.68 -2.33
N LEU A 115 13.92 -12.21 -1.34
CA LEU A 115 12.62 -12.77 -0.99
C LEU A 115 11.62 -12.68 -2.15
N LEU A 116 11.53 -11.53 -2.82
CA LEU A 116 10.67 -11.33 -3.98
C LEU A 116 11.09 -12.23 -5.16
N LEU A 117 12.39 -12.38 -5.42
CA LEU A 117 12.90 -13.28 -6.44
C LEU A 117 12.56 -14.74 -6.12
N PHE A 118 12.78 -15.16 -4.88
CA PHE A 118 12.43 -16.50 -4.41
C PHE A 118 10.93 -16.79 -4.57
N MET A 119 10.08 -15.84 -4.15
CA MET A 119 8.63 -15.91 -4.33
C MET A 119 8.24 -15.99 -5.81
N TYR A 120 8.88 -15.21 -6.69
CA TYR A 120 8.63 -15.23 -8.12
C TYR A 120 8.96 -16.59 -8.75
N ILE A 121 10.10 -17.20 -8.39
CA ILE A 121 10.48 -18.53 -8.88
C ILE A 121 9.42 -19.57 -8.48
N PHE A 122 8.99 -19.57 -7.22
CA PHE A 122 7.92 -20.46 -6.76
C PHE A 122 6.59 -20.18 -7.44
N ALA A 123 6.27 -18.92 -7.71
CA ALA A 123 5.04 -18.54 -8.40
C ALA A 123 5.00 -19.14 -9.81
N VAL A 124 6.11 -19.11 -10.55
CA VAL A 124 6.20 -19.74 -11.88
C VAL A 124 6.04 -21.26 -11.77
N ILE A 125 6.74 -21.91 -10.84
CA ILE A 125 6.64 -23.36 -10.63
C ILE A 125 5.20 -23.75 -10.30
N PHE A 126 4.60 -23.15 -9.29
CA PHE A 126 3.25 -23.51 -8.82
C PHE A 126 2.19 -23.20 -9.89
N THR A 127 2.32 -22.09 -10.62
CA THR A 127 1.44 -21.80 -11.76
C THR A 127 1.56 -22.88 -12.82
N SER A 128 2.78 -23.32 -13.16
CA SER A 128 2.98 -24.34 -14.21
C SER A 128 2.43 -25.72 -13.83
N MET A 129 2.46 -26.06 -12.54
CA MET A 129 2.05 -27.37 -12.04
C MET A 129 0.57 -27.44 -11.67
N PHE A 130 0.03 -26.35 -11.11
CA PHE A 130 -1.27 -26.33 -10.46
C PHE A 130 -2.31 -25.48 -11.20
N LYS A 131 -2.02 -25.10 -12.44
CA LYS A 131 -2.86 -24.18 -13.24
C LYS A 131 -4.33 -24.62 -13.37
N THR A 132 -4.56 -25.92 -13.53
CA THR A 132 -5.88 -26.44 -13.93
C THR A 132 -6.74 -26.89 -12.74
N LEU A 133 -6.20 -26.94 -11.51
CA LEU A 133 -6.94 -27.50 -10.37
C LEU A 133 -8.23 -26.75 -10.07
N TYR A 134 -8.26 -25.44 -10.28
CA TYR A 134 -9.46 -24.64 -10.04
C TYR A 134 -10.54 -24.91 -11.07
N GLU A 135 -10.18 -24.96 -12.36
CA GLU A 135 -11.12 -25.27 -13.45
C GLU A 135 -11.67 -26.70 -13.34
N GLU A 136 -10.87 -27.62 -12.81
CA GLU A 136 -11.25 -29.02 -12.56
C GLU A 136 -12.04 -29.21 -11.24
N GLY A 137 -12.20 -28.15 -10.43
CA GLY A 137 -13.01 -28.16 -9.21
C GLY A 137 -12.34 -28.81 -7.99
N TYR A 138 -11.01 -28.95 -7.99
CA TYR A 138 -10.27 -29.52 -6.86
C TYR A 138 -9.94 -28.50 -5.77
N THR A 139 -9.79 -27.22 -6.12
CA THR A 139 -9.50 -26.15 -5.14
C THR A 139 -10.70 -25.27 -4.87
N SER A 140 -10.83 -24.80 -3.63
CA SER A 140 -11.93 -23.94 -3.19
C SER A 140 -11.86 -22.53 -3.77
N LYS A 141 -10.65 -22.06 -4.11
CA LYS A 141 -10.39 -20.78 -4.77
C LYS A 141 -9.40 -20.96 -5.92
N ASP A 142 -9.33 -19.93 -6.77
CA ASP A 142 -8.32 -19.85 -7.82
C ASP A 142 -6.99 -19.35 -7.23
N TYR A 143 -6.14 -20.32 -6.86
CA TYR A 143 -4.84 -20.05 -6.26
C TYR A 143 -3.71 -19.88 -7.29
N PHE A 144 -3.71 -20.71 -8.34
CA PHE A 144 -2.54 -20.90 -9.20
C PHE A 144 -2.81 -20.83 -10.71
N SER A 145 -4.02 -20.43 -11.16
CA SER A 145 -4.31 -20.40 -12.61
C SER A 145 -3.52 -19.34 -13.37
N ARG A 146 -3.13 -18.26 -12.68
CA ARG A 146 -2.36 -17.13 -13.23
C ARG A 146 -1.25 -16.71 -12.29
N ILE A 147 -0.21 -16.09 -12.85
CA ILE A 147 0.99 -15.72 -12.08
C ILE A 147 0.70 -14.69 -10.99
N ASP A 148 -0.22 -13.75 -11.20
CA ASP A 148 -0.63 -12.75 -10.21
C ASP A 148 -1.34 -13.38 -9.01
N LEU A 149 -2.19 -14.39 -9.25
CA LEU A 149 -2.86 -15.16 -8.21
C LEU A 149 -1.88 -16.04 -7.44
N SER A 150 -0.93 -16.67 -8.15
CA SER A 150 0.14 -17.44 -7.52
C SER A 150 1.02 -16.57 -6.64
N LEU A 151 1.38 -15.37 -7.09
CA LEU A 151 2.14 -14.40 -6.30
C LEU A 151 1.36 -13.97 -5.04
N PHE A 152 0.07 -13.68 -5.18
CA PHE A 152 -0.77 -13.32 -4.04
C PHE A 152 -0.93 -14.47 -3.04
N THR A 153 -1.15 -15.69 -3.54
CA THR A 153 -1.27 -16.90 -2.73
C THR A 153 0.05 -17.21 -2.00
N LEU A 154 1.19 -17.11 -2.67
CA LEU A 154 2.50 -17.32 -2.06
C LEU A 154 2.83 -16.24 -1.03
N MET A 155 2.43 -14.98 -1.27
CA MET A 155 2.53 -13.92 -0.27
C MET A 155 1.71 -14.26 1.00
N GLN A 156 0.50 -14.80 0.86
CA GLN A 156 -0.31 -15.28 1.99
C GLN A 156 0.36 -16.47 2.71
N ILE A 157 0.91 -17.42 1.95
CA ILE A 157 1.60 -18.59 2.52
C ILE A 157 2.87 -18.15 3.27
N MET A 158 3.60 -17.15 2.78
CA MET A 158 4.77 -16.56 3.44
C MET A 158 4.41 -15.94 4.80
N THR A 159 3.23 -15.35 4.94
CA THR A 159 2.72 -14.89 6.24
C THR A 159 2.25 -16.03 7.13
N THR A 160 2.46 -17.29 6.72
CA THR A 160 2.05 -18.53 7.39
C THR A 160 0.54 -18.66 7.58
N ASP A 161 -0.24 -17.93 6.79
CA ASP A 161 -1.69 -17.88 6.91
C ASP A 161 -2.38 -18.86 5.94
N GLY A 162 -3.18 -19.78 6.47
CA GLY A 162 -3.99 -20.72 5.67
C GLY A 162 -3.21 -21.69 4.76
N TRP A 163 -1.88 -21.75 4.84
CA TRP A 163 -1.05 -22.51 3.90
C TRP A 163 -1.30 -24.02 3.93
N ALA A 164 -1.62 -24.57 5.11
CA ALA A 164 -1.84 -26.01 5.28
C ALA A 164 -3.12 -26.46 4.58
N ASP A 165 -4.16 -25.63 4.57
CA ASP A 165 -5.43 -25.95 3.90
C ASP A 165 -5.26 -25.90 2.39
N ILE A 166 -4.58 -24.87 1.86
CA ILE A 166 -4.23 -24.77 0.44
C ILE A 166 -3.40 -25.98 0.00
N ALA A 167 -2.39 -26.36 0.79
CA ALA A 167 -1.56 -27.52 0.49
C ALA A 167 -2.37 -28.82 0.46
N ARG A 168 -3.30 -29.03 1.40
CA ARG A 168 -4.16 -30.22 1.44
C ARG A 168 -5.08 -30.32 0.22
N GLU A 169 -5.66 -29.21 -0.23
CA GLU A 169 -6.48 -29.20 -1.45
C GLU A 169 -5.66 -29.65 -2.67
N VAL A 170 -4.44 -29.13 -2.82
CA VAL A 170 -3.53 -29.54 -3.92
C VAL A 170 -3.09 -31.00 -3.76
N MET A 171 -2.91 -31.49 -2.53
CA MET A 171 -2.51 -32.88 -2.25
C MET A 171 -3.55 -33.92 -2.65
N VAL A 172 -4.83 -33.56 -2.78
CA VAL A 172 -5.87 -34.46 -3.29
C VAL A 172 -5.51 -34.98 -4.68
N VAL A 173 -4.92 -34.13 -5.52
CA VAL A 173 -4.48 -34.46 -6.88
C VAL A 173 -2.99 -34.81 -6.93
N TYR A 174 -2.15 -34.06 -6.20
CA TYR A 174 -0.70 -34.22 -6.17
C TYR A 174 -0.20 -34.53 -4.76
N PRO A 175 -0.23 -35.80 -4.30
CA PRO A 175 0.11 -36.16 -2.92
C PRO A 175 1.53 -35.79 -2.48
N TRP A 176 2.46 -35.53 -3.41
CA TRP A 176 3.84 -35.11 -3.12
C TRP A 176 4.01 -33.59 -2.99
N SER A 177 2.98 -32.80 -3.30
CA SER A 177 3.03 -31.33 -3.33
C SER A 177 3.37 -30.70 -1.98
N TRP A 178 3.09 -31.38 -0.85
CA TRP A 178 3.45 -30.91 0.50
C TRP A 178 4.93 -30.55 0.62
N LEU A 179 5.83 -31.22 -0.10
CA LEU A 179 7.26 -30.90 -0.12
C LEU A 179 7.52 -29.48 -0.67
N GLY A 180 6.81 -29.10 -1.73
CA GLY A 180 6.89 -27.77 -2.33
C GLY A 180 6.40 -26.69 -1.37
N PHE A 181 5.25 -26.91 -0.73
CA PHE A 181 4.69 -25.97 0.23
C PHE A 181 5.55 -25.82 1.50
N VAL A 182 5.99 -26.93 2.10
CA VAL A 182 6.82 -26.91 3.32
C VAL A 182 8.19 -26.29 3.05
N SER A 183 8.82 -26.60 1.91
CA SER A 183 10.09 -25.99 1.55
C SER A 183 9.95 -24.48 1.33
N TYR A 184 8.89 -24.03 0.65
CA TYR A 184 8.60 -22.60 0.49
C TYR A 184 8.41 -21.90 1.84
N VAL A 185 7.56 -22.43 2.73
CA VAL A 185 7.30 -21.85 4.05
C VAL A 185 8.58 -21.77 4.87
N THR A 186 9.35 -22.85 4.92
CA THR A 186 10.59 -22.90 5.73
C THR A 186 11.61 -21.87 5.26
N VAL A 187 11.85 -21.80 3.94
CA VAL A 187 12.84 -20.88 3.37
C VAL A 187 12.36 -19.43 3.45
N SER A 188 11.07 -19.18 3.17
CA SER A 188 10.52 -17.81 3.23
C SER A 188 10.49 -17.26 4.66
N VAL A 189 10.11 -18.07 5.65
CA VAL A 189 10.18 -17.68 7.07
C VAL A 189 11.62 -17.44 7.50
N PHE A 190 12.57 -18.28 7.08
CA PHE A 190 13.99 -18.04 7.35
C PHE A 190 14.47 -16.71 6.76
N ILE A 191 14.18 -16.43 5.48
CA ILE A 191 14.55 -15.15 4.85
C ILE A 191 13.88 -13.97 5.57
N LEU A 192 12.60 -14.10 5.95
CA LEU A 192 11.84 -13.05 6.62
C LEU A 192 12.37 -12.74 8.03
N VAL A 193 12.79 -13.74 8.79
CA VAL A 193 13.40 -13.55 10.12
C VAL A 193 14.79 -12.91 10.03
N ASN A 194 15.49 -13.09 8.91
CA ASN A 194 16.80 -12.48 8.66
C ASN A 194 16.70 -11.10 7.98
N LEU A 195 15.48 -10.58 7.77
CA LEU A 195 15.22 -9.27 7.17
C LEU A 195 15.58 -8.12 8.14
#